data_AF-A0A8J4TSA4-F1
#
_entry.id   AF-A0A8J4TSA4-F1
#
_cell.length_a   1.000
_cell.length_b   1.000
_cell.length_c   1.000
_cell.angle_alpha   90.00
_cell.angle_beta   90.00
_cell.angle_gamma   90.00
#
_symmetry.space_group_name_H-M   'P 1'
#
loop_
_entity.id
_entity.type
_entity.pdbx_description
1 polymer ?
#
loop_
_entity_poly.entity_id
_entity_poly.type
_entity_poly.pdbx_seq_one_letter_code
_entity_poly.pdbx_strand_id
1 'polypeptide(L)' 'MAGKGGGTEALGTRLAEDQLRMLEENFTRGGKNPDGTTLLLIAAECGLSEEETR' A
#
# COMPACT_ATOMS: atom_id res chain seq x y z
N MET A 1 -6.03 -12.36 -22.71
CA MET A 1 -5.12 -11.77 -21.71
C MET A 1 -5.76 -11.98 -20.36
N ALA A 2 -5.13 -12.73 -19.47
CA ALA A 2 -5.71 -13.13 -18.19
C ALA A 2 -5.98 -11.90 -17.31
N GLY A 3 -7.26 -11.62 -17.03
CA GLY A 3 -7.65 -10.77 -15.92
C GLY A 3 -7.34 -11.51 -14.62
N LYS A 4 -6.14 -11.29 -14.09
CA LYS A 4 -5.77 -11.74 -12.74
C LYS A 4 -6.64 -10.98 -11.74
N GLY A 5 -7.42 -11.74 -10.99
CA GLY A 5 -8.39 -11.22 -10.04
C GLY A 5 -7.79 -10.67 -8.75
N GLY A 6 -8.71 -10.28 -7.87
CA GLY A 6 -8.46 -10.15 -6.44
C GLY A 6 -8.82 -8.78 -5.87
N GLY A 7 -10.11 -8.60 -5.56
CA GLY A 7 -10.54 -7.88 -4.35
C GLY A 7 -10.22 -6.39 -4.24
N THR A 8 -10.92 -5.55 -5.01
CA THR A 8 -11.39 -4.28 -4.47
C THR A 8 -12.53 -4.57 -3.50
N GLU A 9 -12.23 -5.12 -2.32
CA GLU A 9 -13.17 -5.14 -1.20
C GLU A 9 -12.79 -4.01 -0.25
N ALA A 10 -13.13 -2.79 -0.69
CA ALA A 10 -13.13 -1.57 0.09
C ALA A 10 -14.21 -1.61 1.21
N LEU A 11 -14.13 -2.58 2.12
CA LEU A 11 -15.09 -2.78 3.21
C LEU A 11 -14.36 -3.17 4.51
N GLY A 12 -13.69 -2.18 5.13
CA GLY A 12 -13.23 -2.27 6.51
C GLY A 12 -11.74 -2.59 6.68
N THR A 13 -10.92 -1.55 6.61
CA THR A 13 -9.51 -1.39 7.03
C THR A 13 -8.87 -2.53 7.86
N ARG A 14 -8.62 -3.68 7.24
CA ARG A 14 -7.67 -4.68 7.73
C ARG A 14 -6.74 -5.02 6.57
N LEU A 15 -5.70 -4.21 6.44
CA LEU A 15 -4.55 -4.52 5.60
C LEU A 15 -4.02 -5.91 5.99
N ALA A 16 -3.61 -6.71 5.02
CA ALA A 16 -2.95 -7.97 5.30
C ALA A 16 -1.63 -7.70 6.07
N GLU A 17 -1.22 -8.63 6.94
CA GLU A 17 0.05 -8.47 7.69
C GLU A 17 1.25 -8.24 6.77
N ASP A 18 1.26 -8.85 5.59
CA ASP A 18 2.29 -8.66 4.57
C ASP A 18 2.31 -7.22 4.03
N GLN A 19 1.14 -6.63 3.76
CA GLN A 19 1.00 -5.24 3.33
C GLN A 19 1.45 -4.27 4.43
N LEU A 20 1.07 -4.54 5.69
CA LEU A 20 1.51 -3.74 6.83
C LEU A 20 3.02 -3.76 7.01
N ARG A 21 3.67 -4.93 6.90
CA ARG A 21 5.14 -5.01 6.98
C ARG A 21 5.80 -4.24 5.85
N MET A 22 5.30 -4.37 4.63
CA MET A 22 5.83 -3.61 3.48
C MET A 22 5.67 -2.10 3.69
N LEU A 23 4.52 -1.64 4.18
CA LEU A 23 4.33 -0.24 4.54
C LEU A 23 5.34 0.18 5.61
N GLU A 24 5.42 -0.55 6.72
CA GLU A 24 6.27 -0.21 7.86
C GLU A 24 7.76 -0.12 7.47
N GLU A 25 8.25 -1.06 6.66
CA GLU A 25 9.62 -1.01 6.12
C GLU A 25 9.85 0.19 5.20
N ASN A 26 8.89 0.48 4.33
CA ASN A 26 8.99 1.61 3.40
C ASN A 26 8.91 2.97 4.11
N PHE A 27 8.03 3.13 5.10
CA PHE A 27 7.96 4.34 5.94
C PHE A 27 9.18 4.46 6.86
N THR A 28 9.71 3.35 7.35
CA THR A 28 10.95 3.36 8.15
C THR A 28 12.15 3.78 7.32
N ARG A 29 12.24 3.33 6.06
CA ARG A 29 13.34 3.66 5.13
C ARG A 29 13.18 5.03 4.46
N GLY A 30 11.95 5.40 4.07
CA GLY A 30 11.60 6.65 3.41
C GLY A 30 11.41 7.83 4.37
N GLY A 31 11.43 7.57 5.68
CA GLY A 31 11.20 8.56 6.71
C GLY A 31 9.72 8.76 7.01
N LYS A 32 9.44 9.46 8.11
CA LYS A 32 8.11 9.61 8.70
C LYS A 32 7.06 10.30 7.80
N ASN A 33 7.50 10.89 6.70
CA ASN A 33 6.67 11.61 5.74
C ASN A 33 7.26 11.42 4.35
N PRO A 34 7.06 10.23 3.72
CA PRO A 34 7.55 9.99 2.37
C PRO A 34 6.89 11.00 1.42
N ASP A 35 7.65 11.49 0.45
CA ASP A 35 7.12 12.34 -0.61
C ASP A 35 5.95 11.64 -1.31
N GLY A 36 4.99 12.41 -1.84
CA GLY A 36 3.79 11.85 -2.48
C GLY A 36 4.12 10.81 -3.57
N THR A 37 5.22 11.00 -4.31
CA THR A 37 5.72 10.02 -5.28
C THR A 37 6.13 8.69 -4.63
N THR A 38 6.86 8.74 -3.50
CA THR A 38 7.28 7.55 -2.76
C THR A 38 6.07 6.84 -2.16
N LEU A 39 5.12 7.59 -1.61
CA LEU A 39 3.87 7.05 -1.08
C LEU A 39 3.04 6.35 -2.16
N LEU A 40 2.93 6.95 -3.35
CA LEU A 40 2.24 6.35 -4.49
C LEU A 40 2.91 5.05 -4.97
N LEU A 41 4.25 5.00 -4.97
CA LEU A 41 4.99 3.79 -5.32
C LEU A 41 4.72 2.66 -4.30
N ILE A 42 4.74 2.97 -3.01
CA ILE A 42 4.45 2.01 -1.94
C ILE A 42 3.01 1.49 -2.05
N ALA A 43 2.06 2.40 -2.32
CA ALA A 43 0.66 2.05 -2.53
C ALA A 43 0.53 1.06 -3.70
N ALA A 44 1.15 1.36 -4.84
CA ALA A 44 1.14 0.49 -6.01
C ALA A 44 1.81 -0.88 -5.77
N GLU A 45 2.92 -0.92 -5.05
CA GLU A 45 3.61 -2.16 -4.67
C GLU A 45 2.77 -3.02 -3.71
N CYS A 46 2.04 -2.38 -2.78
CA CYS A 46 1.13 -3.06 -1.87
C CYS A 46 -0.23 -3.40 -2.53
N GLY A 47 -0.54 -2.86 -3.72
CA GLY A 47 -1.86 -2.96 -4.34
C GLY A 47 -2.94 -2.13 -3.61
N LEU A 48 -2.52 -1.07 -2.92
CA LEU A 48 -3.34 -0.14 -2.18
C LEU A 48 -3.52 1.17 -2.96
N SER A 49 -4.52 1.95 -2.56
CA SER A 49 -4.65 3.33 -2.99
C SER A 49 -3.76 4.29 -2.18
N GLU A 50 -3.51 5.47 -2.74
CA GLU A 50 -2.77 6.54 -2.04
C GLU A 50 -3.43 6.91 -0.70
N GLU A 51 -4.76 6.92 -0.65
CA GLU A 51 -5.54 7.21 0.55
C GLU A 51 -5.40 6.13 1.64
N GLU A 52 -5.30 4.86 1.25
CA GLU A 52 -5.10 3.74 2.19
C GLU A 52 -3.67 3.66 2.74
N THR A 53 -2.73 4.29 2.04
CA THR A 53 -1.31 4.29 2.38
C THR A 53 -0.95 5.46 3.31
N ARG A 54 -1.80 6.49 3.38
CA ARG A 54 -1.54 7.75 4.08
C ARG A 54 -1.73 7.71 5.59
#